data_AF-A0A5P1F3G9-F1
#
_entry.id   AF-A0A5P1F3G9-F1
#
_cell.length_a   1.000
_cell.length_b   1.000
_cell.length_c   1.000
_cell.angle_alpha   90.00
_cell.angle_beta   90.00
_cell.angle_gamma   90.00
#
_symmetry.space_group_name_H-M   'P 1'
#
loop_
_entity.id
_entity.type
_entity.pdbx_description
1 polymer ?
#
loop_
_entity_poly.entity_id
_entity_poly.type
_entity_poly.pdbx_seq_one_letter_code
_entity_poly.pdbx_strand_id
1 'polypeptide(L)' 'VFDQMPKKDIISWASLISAYCSNRSPGSALSVFLDLLSDENSLTPNEFTVAAVIKSCALLADEKLSGALHGYVITNGFS' A
#
# COMPACT_ATOMS: atom_id res chain seq x y z
N VAL A 1 -1.31 15.94 -9.11
CA VAL A 1 -0.65 16.57 -7.94
C VAL A 1 0.41 15.65 -7.37
N PHE A 2 0.07 14.42 -6.97
CA PHE A 2 1.05 13.44 -6.47
C PHE A 2 2.25 13.21 -7.40
N ASP A 3 1.99 13.01 -8.70
CA ASP A 3 3.07 12.78 -9.69
C ASP A 3 3.96 14.00 -9.92
N GLN A 4 3.47 15.19 -9.59
CA GLN A 4 4.20 16.45 -9.70
C GLN A 4 4.97 16.81 -8.43
N MET A 5 4.86 16.00 -7.36
CA MET A 5 5.61 16.24 -6.14
C MET A 5 7.10 15.94 -6.38
N PRO A 6 8.00 16.92 -6.19
CA PRO A 6 9.43 16.73 -6.43
C PRO A 6 10.06 15.75 -5.43
N LYS A 7 9.44 15.60 -4.25
CA LYS A 7 9.78 14.59 -3.26
C LYS A 7 8.49 14.03 -2.69
N LYS A 8 8.35 12.71 -2.76
CA LYS A 8 7.26 11.97 -2.12
C LYS A 8 7.73 11.53 -0.73
N ASP A 9 6.84 11.60 0.24
CA ASP A 9 7.07 11.07 1.59
C ASP A 9 6.02 10.00 1.92
N ILE A 10 6.22 9.29 3.02
CA ILE A 10 5.31 8.21 3.42
C ILE A 10 3.88 8.70 3.64
N ILE A 11 3.67 9.96 4.02
CA ILE A 11 2.34 10.55 4.26
C ILE A 11 1.61 10.72 2.92
N SER A 12 2.31 11.23 1.90
CA SER A 12 1.75 11.39 0.55
C SER A 12 1.37 10.04 -0.08
N TRP A 13 2.22 9.02 0.07
CA TRP A 13 1.94 7.65 -0.37
C TRP A 13 0.73 7.05 0.36
N ALA A 14 0.72 7.13 1.70
CA ALA A 14 -0.39 6.61 2.52
C ALA A 14 -1.72 7.29 2.18
N SER A 15 -1.70 8.59 1.90
CA SER A 15 -2.88 9.35 1.49
C SER A 15 -3.43 8.87 0.15
N LEU A 16 -2.55 8.62 -0.83
CA LEU A 16 -2.95 8.12 -2.15
C LEU A 16 -3.53 6.70 -2.07
N ILE A 17 -2.87 5.81 -1.32
CA ILE A 17 -3.33 4.44 -1.09
C ILE A 17 -4.71 4.46 -0.41
N SER A 18 -4.89 5.27 0.65
CA SER A 18 -6.17 5.40 1.36
C SER A 18 -7.30 5.89 0.45
N ALA A 19 -7.01 6.84 -0.44
CA ALA A 19 -7.97 7.32 -1.43
C ALA A 19 -8.42 6.21 -2.39
N TYR A 20 -7.50 5.40 -2.90
CA TYR A 20 -7.85 4.26 -3.78
C TYR A 20 -8.61 3.15 -3.02
N CYS A 21 -8.22 2.85 -1.78
CA CYS A 21 -8.96 1.90 -0.93
C CYS A 21 -10.41 2.37 -0.71
N SER A 22 -10.61 3.67 -0.45
CA SER A 22 -11.92 4.27 -0.18
C SER A 22 -12.80 4.30 -1.43
N ASN A 23 -12.20 4.46 -2.62
CA ASN A 23 -12.90 4.46 -3.90
C ASN A 23 -13.22 3.06 -4.44
N ARG A 24 -13.09 2.00 -3.62
CA ARG A 24 -13.28 0.59 -4.03
C ARG A 24 -12.45 0.22 -5.26
N SER A 25 -11.26 0.81 -5.41
CA SER A 25 -10.29 0.43 -6.44
C SER A 25 -9.08 -0.28 -5.79
N PRO A 26 -9.29 -1.49 -5.25
CA PRO A 26 -8.24 -2.23 -4.54
C PRO A 26 -7.04 -2.58 -5.42
N GLY A 27 -7.23 -2.76 -6.74
CA GLY A 27 -6.13 -2.98 -7.68
C GLY A 27 -5.23 -1.75 -7.82
N SER A 28 -5.81 -0.55 -7.86
CA SER A 28 -5.05 0.70 -7.88
C SER A 28 -4.32 0.93 -6.55
N ALA A 29 -4.98 0.65 -5.42
CA ALA A 29 -4.36 0.75 -4.10
C ALA A 29 -3.14 -0.15 -3.98
N LEU A 30 -3.23 -1.38 -4.51
CA LEU A 30 -2.10 -2.30 -4.57
C LEU A 30 -0.97 -1.78 -5.46
N SER A 31 -1.28 -1.32 -6.68
CA SER A 31 -0.26 -0.81 -7.60
C SER A 31 0.57 0.29 -6.93
N VAL A 32 -0.11 1.24 -6.29
CA VAL A 32 0.55 2.34 -5.57
C VAL A 32 1.38 1.83 -4.39
N PHE A 33 0.93 0.78 -3.69
CA PHE A 33 1.71 0.16 -2.62
C PHE A 33 2.99 -0.51 -3.14
N LEU A 34 2.93 -1.18 -4.29
CA LEU A 34 4.10 -1.77 -4.94
C LEU A 34 5.07 -0.69 -5.45
N ASP A 35 4.54 0.43 -5.93
CA ASP A 35 5.35 1.59 -6.31
C ASP A 35 6.08 2.19 -5.10
N LEU A 36 5.40 2.30 -3.94
CA LEU A 36 6.03 2.71 -2.68
C LEU A 36 7.17 1.77 -2.28
N LEU A 37 6.99 0.45 -2.41
CA LEU A 37 8.04 -0.54 -2.10
C LEU A 37 9.24 -0.45 -3.06
N SER A 38 9.03 0.07 -4.26
CA SER A 38 10.05 0.21 -5.30
C SER A 38 10.64 1.64 -5.35
N ASP A 39 10.21 2.54 -4.47
CA ASP A 39 10.61 3.94 -4.47
C ASP A 39 12.08 4.09 -4.05
N GLU A 40 12.83 4.87 -4.83
CA GLU A 40 14.28 5.07 -4.64
C GLU A 40 14.63 5.76 -3.32
N ASN A 41 13.67 6.42 -2.65
CA ASN A 41 13.90 7.05 -1.36
C ASN A 41 13.92 6.04 -0.18
N SER A 42 13.84 4.74 -0.45
CA SER A 42 13.86 3.67 0.57
C SER A 42 12.83 3.90 1.67
N LEU A 43 11.64 4.35 1.28
CA LEU A 43 10.54 4.61 2.21
C LEU A 43 9.91 3.30 2.66
N THR A 44 9.81 3.10 3.97
CA THR A 44 9.14 1.94 4.53
C THR A 44 7.64 2.23 4.68
N PRO A 45 6.75 1.36 4.16
CA PRO A 45 5.34 1.43 4.50
C PRO A 45 5.12 1.37 6.01
N ASN A 46 4.23 2.21 6.54
CA ASN A 46 3.82 2.10 7.93
C ASN A 46 2.66 1.11 8.08
N GLU A 47 2.42 0.69 9.32
CA GLU A 47 1.36 -0.27 9.67
C GLU A 47 -0.02 0.14 9.13
N PHE A 48 -0.34 1.44 9.20
CA PHE A 48 -1.59 1.99 8.68
C PHE A 48 -1.75 1.74 7.17
N THR A 49 -0.69 1.98 6.40
CA THR A 49 -0.68 1.79 4.94
C THR A 49 -0.86 0.32 4.60
N VAL A 50 -0.14 -0.57 5.28
CA VAL A 50 -0.22 -2.02 5.08
C VAL A 50 -1.64 -2.54 5.42
N ALA A 51 -2.21 -2.12 6.55
CA ALA A 51 -3.56 -2.50 6.97
C ALA A 51 -4.63 -2.03 5.97
N ALA A 52 -4.50 -0.80 5.45
CA ALA A 52 -5.42 -0.26 4.45
C ALA A 52 -5.43 -1.08 3.16
N VAL A 53 -4.24 -1.50 2.69
CA VAL A 53 -4.11 -2.33 1.47
C VAL A 53 -4.68 -3.73 1.70
N ILE A 54 -4.38 -4.38 2.84
CA ILE A 54 -4.93 -5.70 3.18
C ILE A 54 -6.45 -5.68 3.17
N LYS A 55 -7.06 -4.69 3.83
CA LYS A 55 -8.52 -4.54 3.88
C LYS A 55 -9.12 -4.35 2.49
N SER A 56 -8.44 -3.63 1.61
CA SER A 56 -8.87 -3.44 0.23
C SER A 56 -8.73 -4.73 -0.59
N CYS A 57 -7.63 -5.47 -0.42
CA CYS A 57 -7.37 -6.73 -1.13
C CYS A 57 -8.32 -7.85 -0.71
N ALA A 58 -8.78 -7.87 0.55
CA ALA A 58 -9.83 -8.78 0.99
C ALA A 58 -11.13 -8.62 0.17
N LEU A 59 -11.37 -7.45 -0.44
CA LEU A 59 -12.51 -7.22 -1.33
C LEU A 59 -12.30 -7.74 -2.76
N LEU A 60 -11.05 -8.00 -3.16
CA LEU A 60 -10.72 -8.57 -4.48
C LEU A 60 -10.89 -10.08 -4.55
N ALA A 61 -11.03 -10.76 -3.41
CA ALA A 61 -10.99 -12.23 -3.31
C ALA A 61 -9.74 -12.85 -3.97
N ASP A 62 -8.63 -12.09 -4.04
CA ASP A 62 -7.35 -12.59 -4.54
C ASP A 62 -6.53 -13.18 -3.38
N GLU A 63 -6.55 -14.52 -3.28
CA GLU A 63 -5.88 -15.27 -2.22
C GLU A 63 -4.36 -15.15 -2.28
N LYS A 64 -3.77 -15.13 -3.48
CA LYS A 64 -2.31 -15.03 -3.64
C LYS A 64 -1.81 -13.71 -3.12
N LEU A 65 -2.51 -12.64 -3.47
CA LEU A 65 -2.19 -11.30 -3.04
C LEU A 65 -2.33 -11.13 -1.53
N SER A 66 -3.45 -11.63 -0.98
CA SER A 66 -3.72 -11.60 0.46
C SER A 66 -2.63 -12.37 1.23
N GLY A 67 -2.20 -13.53 0.71
CA GLY A 67 -1.09 -14.30 1.27
C GLY A 67 0.25 -13.57 1.23
N ALA A 68 0.58 -12.89 0.13
CA ALA A 68 1.81 -12.10 0.01
C ALA A 68 1.85 -10.93 1.00
N LEU A 69 0.74 -10.21 1.17
CA LEU A 69 0.62 -9.11 2.13
C LEU A 69 0.68 -9.61 3.59
N HIS A 70 0.03 -10.74 3.90
CA HIS A 70 0.20 -11.39 5.20
C HIS A 70 1.65 -11.78 5.48
N GLY A 71 2.35 -12.36 4.50
CA GLY A 71 3.78 -12.68 4.61
C GLY A 71 4.64 -11.43 4.83
N TYR A 72 4.31 -10.33 4.15
CA TYR A 72 4.97 -9.04 4.32
C TYR A 72 4.81 -8.50 5.75
N VAL A 73 3.58 -8.53 6.32
CA VAL A 73 3.30 -8.12 7.71
C VAL A 73 4.16 -8.90 8.70
N ILE A 74 4.15 -10.23 8.60
CA ILE A 74 4.89 -11.12 9.51
C ILE A 74 6.40 -10.89 9.42
N THR A 75 6.92 -10.77 8.19
CA THR A 75 8.36 -10.64 7.95
C THR A 75 8.91 -9.28 8.39
N ASN A 76 8.09 -8.23 8.33
CA ASN A 76 8.48 -6.88 8.73
C ASN A 76 8.14 -6.56 10.19
N GLY A 77 7.68 -7.54 10.97
CA GLY A 77 7.46 -7.38 12.41
C GLY A 77 6.26 -6.50 12.77
N PHE A 78 5.30 -6.33 11.86
CA PHE A 78 4.03 -5.70 12.17
C PHE A 78 3.17 -6.72 12.94
N SER A 79 2.88 -6.46 14.21
CA SER A 79 2.17 -7.36 15.14
C SER A 79 0.82 -6.82 15.57
#